data_AF-A0A7G5LRN9-F1
#
_entry.id   AF-A0A7G5LRN9-F1
#
_cell.length_a   1.000
_cell.length_b   1.000
_cell.length_c   1.000
_cell.angle_alpha   90.00
_cell.angle_beta   90.00
_cell.angle_gamma   90.00
#
_symmetry.space_group_name_H-M   'P 1'
#
loop_
_entity.id
_entity.type
_entity.pdbx_description
1 polymer ?
#
loop_
_entity_poly.entity_id
_entity_poly.type
_entity_poly.pdbx_seq_one_letter_code
_entity_poly.pdbx_strand_id
1 'polypeptide(L)'
;MSAGSFALAVAVLGLGTYALRFGGMAAGTRAPMTDEMEQVVDRAVAVLLVAVAVTSTFYDGAAPADLARPVGVAAGVVAAVARASLVVVVLVAALTTALVRAW
;
A
#
# COMPACT_ATOMS: atom_id res chain seq x y z
N MET A 1 8.36 9.78 -22.21
CA MET A 1 8.17 10.91 -21.29
C MET A 1 9.49 11.67 -21.21
N SER A 2 9.47 13.00 -21.28
CA SER A 2 10.70 13.78 -21.06
C SER A 2 11.03 13.81 -19.56
N ALA A 3 12.31 13.90 -19.20
CA ALA A 3 12.74 14.00 -17.81
C ALA A 3 12.02 15.15 -17.07
N GLY A 4 11.78 16.27 -17.77
CA GLY A 4 11.01 17.39 -17.25
C GLY A 4 9.56 17.05 -16.92
N SER A 5 8.85 16.32 -17.79
CA SER A 5 7.47 15.88 -17.52
C SER A 5 7.38 14.91 -16.33
N PHE A 6 8.39 14.05 -16.15
CA PHE A 6 8.44 13.12 -15.03
C PHE A 6 8.71 13.85 -13.70
N ALA A 7 9.70 14.74 -13.68
CA ALA A 7 10.01 15.55 -12.49
C ALA A 7 8.81 16.39 -12.05
N LEU A 8 8.08 16.98 -13.01
CA LEU A 8 6.85 17.72 -12.73
C LEU A 8 5.77 16.81 -12.14
N ALA A 9 5.54 15.62 -12.70
CA ALA A 9 4.57 14.66 -12.17
C ALA A 9 4.88 14.24 -10.73
N VAL A 10 6.16 13.93 -10.43
CA VAL A 10 6.60 13.60 -9.06
C VAL A 10 6.42 14.78 -8.11
N ALA A 11 6.76 15.99 -8.55
CA ALA A 11 6.59 17.20 -7.74
C ALA A 11 5.11 17.45 -7.41
N VAL A 12 4.22 17.32 -8.40
CA VAL A 12 2.77 17.47 -8.20
C VAL A 12 2.22 16.40 -7.26
N LEU A 13 2.63 15.13 -7.41
CA LEU A 13 2.20 14.05 -6.52
C LEU A 13 2.68 14.27 -5.08
N GLY A 14 3.93 14.68 -4.91
CA GLY A 14 4.50 15.02 -3.61
C GLY A 14 3.75 16.17 -2.94
N LEU A 15 3.53 17.27 -3.68
CA LEU A 15 2.76 18.41 -3.19
C LEU A 15 1.32 18.03 -2.82
N GLY A 16 0.63 17.24 -3.65
CA GLY A 16 -0.71 16.75 -3.35
C GLY A 16 -0.76 15.90 -2.08
N THR A 17 0.22 15.02 -1.88
CA THR A 17 0.32 14.18 -0.67
C THR A 17 0.49 15.03 0.59
N TYR A 18 1.37 16.02 0.56
CA TYR A 18 1.57 16.93 1.69
C TYR A 18 0.37 17.85 1.92
N ALA A 19 -0.30 18.31 0.86
CA ALA A 19 -1.51 19.11 0.97
C ALA A 19 -2.64 18.35 1.67
N LEU A 20 -2.85 17.08 1.36
CA LEU A 20 -3.83 16.23 2.05
C LEU A 20 -3.49 16.05 3.55
N ARG A 21 -2.21 15.82 3.88
CA ARG A 21 -1.77 15.75 5.29
C ARG A 21 -2.00 17.06 6.03
N PHE A 22 -1.67 18.18 5.40
CA PHE A 22 -1.89 19.50 5.98
C PHE A 22 -3.38 19.79 6.19
N GLY A 23 -4.23 19.41 5.23
CA GLY A 23 -5.68 19.51 5.35
C GLY A 23 -6.22 18.71 6.54
N GLY A 24 -5.73 17.48 6.74
CA GLY A 24 -6.07 16.66 7.91
C GLY A 24 -5.66 17.30 9.24
N MET A 25 -4.44 17.83 9.34
CA MET A 25 -3.98 18.53 10.56
C MET A 25 -4.77 19.82 10.82
N ALA A 26 -5.05 20.61 9.79
CA ALA A 26 -5.81 21.84 9.90
C ALA A 26 -7.29 21.58 10.27
N ALA A 27 -7.86 20.47 9.79
CA ALA A 27 -9.21 20.06 10.16
C ALA A 27 -9.27 19.52 11.59
N GLY A 28 -8.31 18.67 11.99
CA GLY A 28 -8.26 18.09 13.34
C GLY A 28 -8.05 19.13 14.45
N THR A 29 -7.36 20.24 14.17
CA THR A 29 -7.24 21.36 15.13
C THR A 29 -8.51 22.20 15.27
N ARG A 30 -9.43 22.15 14.30
CA ARG A 30 -10.69 22.90 14.31
C ARG A 30 -11.90 22.08 14.75
N ALA A 31 -11.86 20.78 14.56
CA ALA A 31 -12.94 19.85 14.91
C ALA A 31 -12.33 18.65 15.66
N PRO A 32 -12.32 18.64 17.00
CA PRO A 32 -11.86 17.48 17.76
C PRO A 32 -12.72 16.26 17.40
N MET A 33 -12.06 15.16 17.03
CA MET A 33 -12.75 13.91 16.70
C MET A 33 -13.25 13.26 17.98
N THR A 34 -14.45 12.70 17.93
CA THR A 34 -14.95 11.83 19.00
C THR A 34 -14.30 10.45 18.88
N ASP A 35 -14.24 9.71 19.99
CA ASP A 35 -13.68 8.35 20.02
C ASP A 35 -14.34 7.41 19.00
N GLU A 36 -15.64 7.59 18.72
CA GLU A 36 -16.37 6.83 17.70
C GLU A 36 -15.88 7.14 16.29
N MET A 37 -15.61 8.41 15.97
CA MET A 37 -15.10 8.83 14.66
C MET A 37 -13.68 8.32 14.44
N GLU A 38 -12.83 8.36 15.46
CA GLU A 38 -11.46 7.84 15.39
C GLU A 38 -11.48 6.34 15.08
N GLN A 39 -12.30 5.56 15.78
CA GLN A 39 -12.47 4.12 15.50
C GLN A 39 -12.98 3.84 14.08
N VAL A 40 -13.91 4.65 13.57
CA VAL A 40 -14.42 4.51 12.20
C VAL A 40 -13.32 4.80 11.18
N VAL A 41 -12.53 5.86 11.38
CA VAL A 41 -11.42 6.23 10.50
C VAL A 41 -10.34 5.15 10.52
N ASP A 42 -9.96 4.65 11.69
CA ASP A 42 -8.97 3.56 11.81
C ASP A 42 -9.41 2.30 11.06
N ARG A 43 -10.68 1.90 11.23
CA ARG A 43 -11.24 0.77 10.48
C ARG A 43 -11.27 1.05 8.98
N ALA A 44 -11.64 2.25 8.57
CA ALA A 44 -11.65 2.64 7.16
C ALA A 44 -10.24 2.58 6.55
N VAL A 45 -9.22 3.05 7.26
CA VAL A 45 -7.81 2.95 6.83
C VAL A 45 -7.40 1.49 6.68
N ALA A 46 -7.70 0.64 7.67
CA ALA A 46 -7.41 -0.79 7.58
C ALA A 46 -8.10 -1.44 6.36
N VAL A 47 -9.39 -1.16 6.15
CA VAL A 47 -10.16 -1.67 5.01
C VAL A 47 -9.58 -1.18 3.68
N LEU A 48 -9.21 0.10 3.58
CA LEU A 48 -8.57 0.66 2.39
C LEU A 48 -7.23 -0.01 2.09
N LEU A 49 -6.38 -0.21 3.10
CA LEU A 49 -5.09 -0.88 2.94
C LEU A 49 -5.27 -2.33 2.49
N VAL A 50 -6.24 -3.06 3.07
CA VAL A 50 -6.57 -4.43 2.64
C VAL A 50 -7.12 -4.44 1.22
N ALA A 51 -8.02 -3.53 0.87
CA ALA A 51 -8.57 -3.43 -0.47
C ALA A 51 -7.48 -3.15 -1.52
N VAL A 52 -6.55 -2.24 -1.22
CA VAL A 52 -5.38 -1.95 -2.07
C VAL A 52 -4.47 -3.18 -2.18
N ALA A 53 -4.22 -3.89 -1.08
CA ALA A 53 -3.42 -5.11 -1.08
C ALA A 53 -4.05 -6.20 -1.96
N VAL A 54 -5.34 -6.46 -1.81
CA VAL A 54 -6.08 -7.44 -2.63
C VAL A 54 -6.06 -7.03 -4.09
N THR A 55 -6.44 -5.79 -4.41
CA THR A 55 -6.50 -5.33 -5.80
C THR A 55 -5.12 -5.35 -6.47
N SER A 56 -4.06 -4.88 -5.82
CA SER A 56 -2.69 -4.91 -6.36
C SER A 56 -2.09 -6.32 -6.46
N THR A 57 -2.60 -7.28 -5.69
CA THR A 57 -2.19 -8.68 -5.76
C THR A 57 -2.80 -9.39 -6.97
N PHE A 58 -4.10 -9.15 -7.23
CA PHE A 58 -4.85 -9.84 -8.28
C PHE A 58 -4.87 -9.12 -9.63
N TYR A 59 -4.64 -7.80 -9.67
CA TYR A 59 -4.70 -7.00 -10.89
C TYR A 59 -3.40 -6.24 -11.13
N ASP A 60 -2.94 -6.24 -12.39
CA ASP A 60 -1.86 -5.37 -12.86
C ASP A 60 -2.40 -4.46 -13.97
N GLY A 61 -2.77 -3.23 -13.59
CA GLY A 61 -3.46 -2.31 -14.48
C GLY A 61 -4.81 -2.86 -14.94
N ALA A 62 -4.96 -3.13 -16.24
CA ALA A 62 -6.18 -3.64 -16.85
C ALA A 62 -6.17 -5.17 -17.05
N ALA A 63 -5.05 -5.85 -16.77
CA ALA A 63 -4.91 -7.29 -16.96
C ALA A 63 -4.92 -8.04 -15.62
N PRO A 64 -5.42 -9.28 -15.57
CA PRO A 64 -5.24 -10.14 -14.40
C PRO A 64 -3.76 -10.37 -14.14
N ALA A 65 -3.36 -10.28 -12.87
CA ALA A 65 -1.97 -10.43 -12.47
C ALA A 65 -1.46 -11.86 -12.72
N ASP A 66 -0.16 -11.95 -13.01
CA ASP A 66 0.59 -13.20 -13.09
C ASP A 66 0.50 -14.00 -11.79
N LEU A 67 0.31 -15.33 -11.87
CA LEU A 67 0.16 -16.25 -10.73
C LEU A 67 1.36 -16.21 -9.77
N ALA A 68 2.52 -15.74 -10.22
CA ALA A 68 3.70 -15.54 -9.37
C ALA A 68 3.47 -14.52 -8.23
N ARG A 69 2.69 -13.46 -8.48
CA ARG A 69 2.43 -12.39 -7.49
C ARG A 69 1.59 -12.85 -6.29
N PRO A 70 0.41 -13.48 -6.47
CA PRO A 70 -0.40 -13.95 -5.35
C PRO A 70 0.31 -15.03 -4.53
N VAL A 71 1.11 -15.89 -5.16
CA VAL A 71 1.91 -16.89 -4.43
C VAL A 71 2.94 -16.23 -3.52
N GLY A 72 3.65 -15.21 -4.01
CA GLY A 72 4.60 -14.49 -3.17
C GLY A 72 3.97 -13.67 -2.05
N VAL A 73 2.81 -13.04 -2.32
CA VAL A 73 2.03 -12.33 -1.28
C VAL A 73 1.56 -13.31 -0.21
N ALA A 74 1.06 -14.49 -0.58
CA ALA A 74 0.65 -15.53 0.37
C ALA A 74 1.82 -15.97 1.27
N ALA A 75 3.01 -16.18 0.72
CA ALA A 75 4.21 -16.50 1.49
C ALA A 75 4.60 -15.37 2.47
N GLY A 76 4.50 -14.10 2.03
CA GLY A 76 4.68 -12.94 2.88
C GLY A 76 3.69 -12.89 4.04
N VAL A 77 2.40 -13.16 3.78
CA VAL A 77 1.36 -13.21 4.81
C VAL A 77 1.67 -14.30 5.85
N VAL A 78 2.10 -15.49 5.42
CA VAL A 78 2.51 -16.57 6.32
C VAL A 78 3.67 -16.13 7.22
N ALA A 79 4.70 -15.48 6.64
CA ALA A 79 5.83 -14.96 7.40
C ALA A 79 5.42 -13.85 8.40
N ALA A 80 4.45 -12.99 8.02
CA ALA A 80 3.93 -11.95 8.89
C ALA A 80 3.15 -12.52 10.08
N VAL A 81 2.33 -13.55 9.86
CA VAL A 81 1.60 -14.26 10.93
C VAL A 81 2.56 -14.99 11.87
N ALA A 82 3.71 -15.47 11.37
CA ALA A 82 4.79 -16.02 12.17
C ALA A 82 5.55 -14.96 13.01
N ARG A 83 5.12 -13.69 12.99
CA ARG A 83 5.76 -12.55 13.68
C ARG A 83 7.22 -12.33 13.29
N ALA A 84 7.59 -12.67 12.06
CA ALA A 84 8.91 -12.36 11.53
C ALA A 84 9.12 -10.84 11.41
N SER A 85 10.38 -10.39 11.36
CA SER A 85 10.68 -8.98 11.11
C SER A 85 10.16 -8.55 9.73
N LEU A 86 9.77 -7.28 9.58
CA LEU A 86 9.26 -6.75 8.31
C LEU A 86 10.23 -7.05 7.14
N VAL A 87 11.54 -6.92 7.39
CA VAL A 87 12.58 -7.22 6.40
C VAL A 87 12.50 -8.69 5.95
N VAL A 88 12.35 -9.63 6.88
CA VAL A 88 12.22 -11.06 6.56
C VAL A 88 10.96 -11.33 5.76
N VAL A 89 9.82 -10.73 6.14
CA VAL A 89 8.56 -10.87 5.41
C VAL A 89 8.70 -10.41 3.95
N VAL A 90 9.30 -9.24 3.73
CA VAL A 90 9.52 -8.68 2.39
C VAL A 90 10.44 -9.57 1.58
N LEU A 91 11.55 -10.06 2.16
CA LEU A 91 12.47 -10.94 1.48
C LEU A 91 11.81 -12.26 1.07
N VAL A 92 11.04 -12.89 1.97
CA VAL A 92 10.31 -14.13 1.66
C VAL A 92 9.33 -13.92 0.51
N ALA A 93 8.53 -12.85 0.54
CA ALA A 93 7.57 -12.54 -0.52
C ALA A 93 8.26 -12.25 -1.87
N ALA A 94 9.35 -11.47 -1.86
CA ALA A 94 10.09 -11.13 -3.06
C ALA A 94 10.77 -12.35 -3.68
N LEU A 95 11.45 -13.17 -2.88
CA LEU A 95 12.15 -14.37 -3.34
C LEU A 95 11.18 -15.42 -3.88
N THR A 96 10.06 -15.64 -3.19
CA THR A 96 9.03 -16.58 -3.67
C THR A 96 8.40 -16.11 -4.99
N THR A 97 8.09 -14.82 -5.12
CA THR A 97 7.61 -14.24 -6.40
C THR A 97 8.65 -14.45 -7.51
N ALA A 98 9.93 -14.15 -7.23
CA ALA A 98 11.01 -14.24 -8.21
C ALA A 98 11.25 -15.69 -8.66
N LEU A 99 11.24 -16.65 -7.73
CA LEU A 99 11.43 -18.07 -8.04
C LEU A 99 10.30 -18.64 -8.89
N VAL A 100 9.05 -18.30 -8.57
CA VAL A 100 7.88 -18.77 -9.35
C VAL A 100 7.88 -18.17 -10.76
N ARG A 101 8.36 -16.93 -10.92
CA ARG A 101 8.50 -16.29 -12.24
C ARG A 101 9.69 -16.79 -13.05
N ALA A 102 10.71 -17.34 -12.40
CA ALA A 102 11.92 -17.87 -13.05
C ALA A 102 11.74 -19.29 -13.59
N TRP A 103 10.63 -19.96 -13.25
CA TRP A 103 10.22 -21.28 -13.73
C TRP A 103 9.25 -21.15 -14.91
#